data_AF-A0A7X9XA83-F1
#
_entry.id   AF-A0A7X9XA83-F1
#
_cell.length_a   1.000
_cell.length_b   1.000
_cell.length_c   1.000
_cell.angle_alpha   90.00
_cell.angle_beta   90.00
_cell.angle_gamma   90.00
#
_symmetry.space_group_name_H-M   'P 1'
#
loop_
_entity.id
_entity.type
_entity.pdbx_description
1 polymer ?
#
loop_
_entity_poly.entity_id
_entity_poly.type
_entity_poly.pdbx_seq_one_letter_code
_entity_poly.pdbx_strand_id
1 'polypeptide(L)' 'MKSSLVAYILWAFFGVLGIHRFYLGKSFSGILYLLTGGFFLVGWMIDLFLVGGMVDDANFKAGNIAAMERMMYEKY' A
#
# COMPACT_ATOMS: atom_id res chain seq x y z
N MET A 1 -6.56 10.43 -0.50
CA MET A 1 -5.83 9.65 -1.52
C MET A 1 -4.39 9.46 -1.07
N LYS A 2 -3.85 8.26 -1.20
CA LYS A 2 -2.44 7.93 -0.97
C LYS A 2 -1.60 8.49 -2.12
N SER A 3 -0.38 8.94 -1.79
CA SER A 3 0.54 9.55 -2.75
C SER A 3 1.57 8.53 -3.23
N SER A 4 1.70 8.39 -4.55
CA SER A 4 2.71 7.54 -5.17
C SER A 4 4.13 7.98 -4.79
N LEU A 5 4.37 9.30 -4.72
CA LEU A 5 5.67 9.84 -4.32
C LEU A 5 6.06 9.38 -2.91
N VAL A 6 5.13 9.49 -1.95
CA VAL A 6 5.35 9.06 -0.57
C VAL A 6 5.58 7.55 -0.50
N ALA A 7 4.83 6.77 -1.28
CA ALA A 7 5.00 5.32 -1.35
C ALA A 7 6.39 4.93 -1.89
N TYR A 8 6.88 5.60 -2.95
CA TYR A 8 8.23 5.38 -3.49
C TYR A 8 9.34 5.86 -2.55
N ILE A 9 9.15 6.96 -1.83
CA ILE A 9 10.11 7.42 -0.79
C ILE A 9 10.20 6.37 0.32
N LEU A 10 9.07 5.89 0.83
CA LEU A 10 9.06 4.84 1.86
C LEU A 10 9.67 3.53 1.34
N TRP A 11 9.50 3.21 0.07
CA TRP A 11 10.15 2.06 -0.57
C TRP A 11 11.66 2.25 -0.72
N ALA A 12 12.14 3.45 -1.05
CA ALA A 12 13.57 3.71 -1.22
C ALA A 12 14.34 3.65 0.11
N PHE A 13 13.82 4.28 1.17
CA PHE A 13 14.50 4.35 2.47
C PHE A 13 14.18 3.18 3.39
N PHE A 14 12.97 2.62 3.30
CA PHE A 14 12.48 1.57 4.21
C PHE A 14 11.92 0.35 3.47
N GLY A 15 12.26 0.17 2.18
CA GLY A 15 11.76 -0.93 1.36
C GLY A 15 12.22 -2.30 1.80
N VAL A 16 13.45 -2.42 2.33
CA VAL A 16 13.95 -3.67 2.93
C VAL A 16 13.15 -4.05 4.18
N LEU A 17 12.63 -3.05 4.90
CA LEU A 17 11.73 -3.24 6.04
C LEU A 17 10.26 -3.37 5.61
N GLY A 18 9.91 -3.22 4.33
CA GLY A 18 8.53 -3.33 3.85
C GLY A 18 7.57 -2.24 4.36
N ILE A 19 8.06 -1.11 4.90
CA ILE A 19 7.22 -0.08 5.55
C ILE A 19 6.19 0.53 4.58
N HIS A 20 6.56 0.67 3.31
CA HIS A 20 5.67 1.17 2.26
C HIS A 20 4.37 0.34 2.11
N ARG A 21 4.40 -0.97 2.41
CA ARG A 21 3.20 -1.83 2.36
C ARG A 21 2.20 -1.48 3.47
N PHE A 22 2.66 -1.05 4.63
CA PHE A 22 1.80 -0.59 5.73
C PHE A 22 1.13 0.75 5.39
N TYR A 23 1.86 1.68 4.76
CA TYR A 23 1.30 2.95 4.30
C TYR A 23 0.13 2.76 3.32
N LEU A 24 0.24 1.73 2.46
CA LEU A 24 -0.76 1.35 1.46
C LEU A 24 -1.87 0.43 2.02
N GLY A 25 -1.89 0.17 3.32
CA GLY A 25 -2.93 -0.64 3.97
C GLY A 25 -2.79 -2.15 3.77
N LYS A 26 -1.66 -2.62 3.23
CA LYS A 26 -1.36 -4.05 3.04
C LYS A 26 -0.58 -4.65 4.21
N SER A 27 -1.11 -4.49 5.42
CA SER A 27 -0.45 -4.88 6.68
C SER A 27 -0.06 -6.36 6.73
N PHE A 28 -0.92 -7.28 6.26
CA PHE A 28 -0.60 -8.71 6.25
C PHE A 28 0.62 -9.02 5.37
N SER A 29 0.65 -8.44 4.17
CA SER A 29 1.80 -8.61 3.27
C SER A 29 3.06 -7.90 3.80
N GLY A 30 2.90 -6.77 4.50
CA GLY A 30 4.01 -6.07 5.15
C GLY A 30 4.63 -6.87 6.28
N ILE A 31 3.81 -7.52 7.12
CA ILE A 31 4.26 -8.42 8.19
C ILE A 31 4.98 -9.63 7.60
N LEU A 32 4.42 -10.27 6.58
CA LEU A 32 5.06 -11.40 5.91
C LEU A 32 6.40 -11.00 5.28
N TYR A 33 6.46 -9.82 4.66
CA TYR A 33 7.67 -9.25 4.11
C TYR A 33 8.73 -8.96 5.20
N LEU A 34 8.30 -8.48 6.38
CA LEU A 34 9.19 -8.24 7.52
C LEU A 34 9.76 -9.55 8.10
N LEU A 35 8.90 -10.56 8.27
CA LEU A 35 9.28 -11.88 8.78
C LEU A 35 10.19 -12.65 7.82
N THR A 36 10.09 -12.38 6.52
CA THR A 36 10.95 -12.96 5.48
C THR A 36 12.16 -12.08 5.14
N GLY A 37 12.29 -10.90 5.73
CA GLY A 37 13.36 -9.94 5.45
C GLY A 37 13.37 -9.39 4.02
N GLY A 38 12.22 -9.36 3.33
CA GLY A 38 12.14 -9.00 1.91
C GLY A 38 12.82 -10.01 0.97
N PHE A 39 13.09 -11.22 1.47
CA PHE A 39 13.78 -12.37 0.85
C PHE A 39 15.03 -12.01 0.02
N PHE A 40 16.02 -11.34 0.66
CA PHE A 40 17.31 -10.98 0.06
C PHE A 40 17.24 -9.96 -1.09
N LEU A 41 16.55 -8.82 -0.89
CA LEU A 41 16.41 -7.71 -1.86
C LEU A 41 15.58 -8.01 -3.11
N VAL A 42 15.24 -9.26 -3.39
CA VAL A 42 14.35 -9.63 -4.50
C VAL A 42 12.96 -9.02 -4.31
N GLY A 43 12.42 -9.10 -3.09
CA GLY A 43 11.15 -8.45 -2.75
C GLY A 43 11.20 -6.94 -2.95
N TRP A 44 12.36 -6.32 -2.67
CA TRP A 44 12.56 -4.88 -2.82
C TRP A 44 12.55 -4.48 -4.30
N MET A 45 13.19 -5.26 -5.17
CA MET A 45 13.17 -5.03 -6.63
C MET A 45 11.78 -5.24 -7.24
N ILE A 46 11.06 -6.30 -6.82
CA ILE A 46 9.71 -6.56 -7.31
C ILE A 46 8.75 -5.45 -6.87
N ASP A 47 8.94 -4.90 -5.66
CA ASP A 47 8.13 -3.80 -5.15
C ASP A 47 8.25 -2.51 -5.98
N LEU A 48 9.34 -2.30 -6.73
CA LEU A 48 9.47 -1.16 -7.66
C LEU A 48 8.31 -1.11 -8.68
N PHE A 49 7.92 -2.27 -9.21
CA PHE A 49 6.85 -2.41 -10.19
C PHE A 49 5.47 -2.49 -9.55
N LEU A 50 5.38 -3.02 -8.33
CA LEU A 50 4.11 -3.20 -7.62
C LEU A 50 3.62 -1.94 -6.92
N VAL A 51 4.50 -1.03 -6.48
CA VAL A 51 4.13 0.16 -5.69
C VAL A 51 3.07 1.01 -6.39
N GLY A 52 3.20 1.23 -7.71
CA GLY A 52 2.20 1.96 -8.49
C GLY A 52 0.80 1.33 -8.39
N GLY A 53 0.69 0.05 -8.71
CA GLY A 53 -0.59 -0.67 -8.62
C GLY A 53 -1.14 -0.76 -7.19
N MET A 54 -0.27 -0.80 -6.17
CA MET A 54 -0.70 -0.78 -4.77
C MET A 54 -1.28 0.58 -4.36
N VAL A 55 -0.77 1.69 -4.90
CA VAL A 55 -1.31 3.03 -4.66
C VAL A 55 -2.69 3.17 -5.30
N ASP A 56 -2.84 2.69 -6.53
CA ASP A 56 -4.12 2.73 -7.25
C ASP A 56 -5.18 1.88 -6.54
N ASP A 57 -4.84 0.65 -6.12
CA ASP A 57 -5.71 -0.22 -5.33
C ASP A 57 -6.15 0.44 -4.01
N ALA A 58 -5.21 1.08 -3.29
CA ALA A 58 -5.52 1.76 -2.03
C ALA A 58 -6.44 2.96 -2.24
N ASN A 59 -6.24 3.72 -3.32
CA ASN A 59 -7.07 4.86 -3.68
C ASN A 59 -8.47 4.44 -4.13
N PHE A 60 -8.57 3.39 -4.95
CA PHE A 60 -9.84 2.83 -5.41
C PHE A 60 -10.70 2.35 -4.23
N LYS A 61 -10.10 1.60 -3.30
CA LYS A 61 -10.80 1.12 -2.09
C LYS A 61 -11.29 2.27 -1.22
N ALA A 62 -10.47 3.29 -1.01
CA ALA A 62 -10.87 4.47 -0.23
C ALA A 62 -12.05 5.23 -0.90
N GLY A 63 -12.03 5.35 -2.23
CA GLY A 63 -13.13 5.96 -2.98
C GLY A 63 -14.44 5.19 -2.87
N ASN A 64 -14.39 3.86 -3.00
CA ASN A 64 -15.59 3.02 -2.89
C ASN A 64 -16.19 3.07 -1.48
N ILE A 65 -15.37 3.07 -0.43
CA ILE A 65 -15.86 3.19 0.96
C ILE A 65 -16.55 4.54 1.16
N ALA A 66 -15.93 5.63 0.71
CA ALA A 66 -16.54 6.96 0.81
C ALA A 66 -17.86 7.04 0.02
N ALA A 67 -17.93 6.43 -1.17
CA ALA A 67 -19.17 6.37 -1.94
C ALA A 67 -20.25 5.55 -1.22
N MET A 68 -19.89 4.43 -0.61
CA MET A 68 -20.81 3.60 0.19
C MET A 68 -21.33 4.36 1.42
N GLU A 69 -20.47 5.08 2.14
CA GLU A 69 -20.88 5.92 3.27
C GLU A 69 -21.88 7.00 2.80
N ARG A 70 -21.58 7.69 1.71
CA ARG A 70 -22.49 8.69 1.12
C ARG A 70 -23.86 8.08 0.78
N MET A 71 -23.89 6.92 0.13
CA MET A 71 -25.14 6.22 -0.18
C MET A 71 -25.91 5.78 1.06
N MET A 72 -25.22 5.44 2.15
CA MET A 72 -25.87 5.10 3.42
C MET A 72 -26.51 6.35 4.04
N TYR A 73 -25.78 7.47 4.12
CA TYR A 73 -26.29 8.71 4.73
C TYR A 73 -27.40 9.40 3.91
N GLU A 74 -27.33 9.38 2.58
CA GLU A 74 -28.39 9.96 1.72
C GLU A 74 -29.70 9.17 1.78
N LYS A 75 -29.65 7.92 2.24
CA LYS A 75 -30.82 7.03 2.33
C LYS A 75 -31.60 7.20 3.65
N TYR A 76 -31.07 7.93 4.64
CA TYR A 76 -31.72 8.22 5.93
C TYR A 76 -32.10 9.70 6.02
#